data_AF-D3AVA9-F1
#
_entry.id   AF-D3AVA9-F1
#
_cell.length_a   1.000
_cell.length_b   1.000
_cell.length_c   1.000
_cell.angle_alpha   90.00
_cell.angle_beta   90.00
_cell.angle_gamma   90.00
#
_symmetry.space_group_name_H-M   'P 1'
#
loop_
_entity.id
_entity.type
_entity.pdbx_description
1 polymer ?
#
loop_
_entity_poly.entity_id
_entity_poly.type
_entity_poly.pdbx_seq_one_letter_code
_entity_poly.pdbx_strand_id
1 'polypeptide(L)'
;MNRRIAECINILGDFCGKRDVDELTKEELKRIYGIDQADVMVLFGGSILCGGDVLARAIQQQAAKHYVIAGGAGHTTATLRAKVHQECPEIETEGLPEAMVFAAYLKARYGLEADYLECCSTNCGNNITCLLKLLKEHQISFRSIILAQDA
;
A
#
# COMPACT_ATOMS: atom_id res chain seq x y z
N MET A 1 -8.72 6.41 -29.92
CA MET A 1 -9.35 7.10 -28.78
C MET A 1 -9.49 8.58 -29.12
N ASN A 2 -10.65 9.20 -28.91
CA ASN A 2 -10.86 10.63 -29.17
C ASN A 2 -10.00 11.45 -28.19
N ARG A 3 -9.28 12.47 -28.67
CA ARG A 3 -8.42 13.34 -27.86
C ARG A 3 -9.14 13.89 -26.62
N ARG A 4 -10.39 14.31 -26.78
CA ARG A 4 -11.21 14.83 -25.67
C ARG A 4 -11.52 13.77 -24.61
N ILE A 5 -11.72 12.51 -25.03
CA ILE A 5 -11.95 11.40 -24.09
C ILE A 5 -10.67 11.12 -23.29
N ALA A 6 -9.51 11.09 -23.94
CA ALA A 6 -8.24 10.91 -23.25
C ALA A 6 -7.97 12.04 -22.24
N GLU A 7 -8.23 13.29 -22.63
CA GLU A 7 -8.12 14.45 -21.73
C GLU A 7 -9.05 14.32 -20.51
N CYS A 8 -10.31 13.92 -20.70
CA CYS A 8 -11.23 13.70 -19.57
C CYS A 8 -10.80 12.54 -18.66
N ILE A 9 -10.28 11.44 -19.21
CA ILE A 9 -9.77 10.31 -18.41
C ILE A 9 -8.59 10.76 -17.55
N ASN A 10 -7.65 11.52 -18.12
CA ASN A 10 -6.49 12.02 -17.38
C ASN A 10 -6.91 12.96 -16.24
N ILE A 11 -7.88 13.86 -16.47
CA ILE A 11 -8.41 14.75 -15.43
C ILE A 11 -9.00 13.94 -14.26
N LEU A 12 -9.74 12.87 -14.55
CA LEU A 12 -10.28 11.99 -13.51
C LEU A 12 -9.18 11.22 -12.79
N GLY A 13 -8.17 10.74 -13.53
CA GLY A 13 -7.00 10.09 -12.97
C GLY A 13 -6.22 10.99 -12.00
N ASP A 14 -5.98 12.24 -12.39
CA ASP A 14 -5.28 13.23 -11.55
C ASP A 14 -6.10 13.58 -10.29
N PHE A 15 -7.43 13.58 -10.40
CA PHE A 15 -8.33 13.84 -9.28
C PHE A 15 -8.37 12.66 -8.28
N CYS A 16 -8.53 11.43 -8.78
CA CYS A 16 -8.65 10.22 -7.95
C CYS A 16 -7.29 9.74 -7.41
N GLY A 17 -6.22 9.88 -8.18
CA GLY A 17 -4.87 9.41 -7.87
C GLY A 17 -3.96 10.48 -7.27
N LYS A 18 -4.54 11.44 -6.55
CA LYS A 18 -3.78 12.56 -5.96
C LYS A 18 -2.67 12.04 -5.05
N ARG A 19 -1.47 12.56 -5.26
CA ARG A 19 -0.33 12.40 -4.36
C ARG A 19 -0.09 13.69 -3.61
N ASP A 20 0.11 13.59 -2.30
CA ASP A 20 0.44 14.76 -1.48
C ASP A 20 1.95 15.08 -1.49
N VAL A 21 2.76 14.08 -1.80
CA VAL A 21 4.22 14.19 -2.01
C VAL A 21 4.60 13.53 -3.33
N ASP A 22 5.58 14.12 -4.03
CA ASP A 22 6.05 13.59 -5.30
C ASP A 22 6.83 12.28 -5.11
N GLU A 23 7.64 12.23 -4.04
CA GLU A 23 8.41 11.06 -3.65
C GLU A 23 8.28 10.77 -2.14
N LEU A 24 8.28 9.48 -1.77
CA LEU A 24 8.28 9.04 -0.37
C LEU A 24 9.70 9.05 0.19
N THR A 25 10.25 10.24 0.40
CA THR A 25 11.57 10.47 1.02
C THR A 25 11.45 11.34 2.26
N LYS A 26 12.45 11.31 3.14
CA LYS A 26 12.47 12.16 4.35
C LYS A 26 12.52 13.64 4.00
N GLU A 27 13.25 13.98 2.94
CA GLU A 27 13.40 15.35 2.44
C GLU A 27 12.04 15.92 2.01
N GLU A 28 11.26 15.15 1.26
CA GLU A 28 9.94 15.57 0.79
C GLU A 28 8.93 15.67 1.94
N LEU A 29 8.92 14.69 2.87
CA LEU A 29 8.10 14.77 4.08
C LEU A 29 8.45 15.99 4.93
N LYS A 30 9.75 16.31 5.05
CA LYS A 30 10.20 17.49 5.79
C LYS A 30 9.77 18.78 5.11
N ARG A 31 9.87 18.83 3.77
CA ARG A 31 9.51 20.00 2.97
C ARG A 31 8.01 20.29 2.98
N ILE A 32 7.17 19.27 2.83
CA ILE A 32 5.70 19.43 2.70
C ILE A 32 5.02 19.48 4.06
N TYR A 33 5.43 18.64 5.01
CA TYR A 33 4.74 18.47 6.29
C TYR A 33 5.56 18.87 7.52
N GLY A 34 6.85 19.19 7.36
CA GLY A 34 7.72 19.55 8.49
C GLY A 34 8.18 18.37 9.36
N ILE A 35 7.85 17.12 8.97
CA ILE A 35 8.21 15.91 9.70
C ILE A 35 9.38 15.20 9.04
N ASP A 36 10.32 14.67 9.83
CA ASP A 36 11.47 13.93 9.29
C ASP A 36 11.09 12.50 8.87
N GLN A 37 10.02 11.97 9.46
CA GLN A 37 9.51 10.62 9.25
C GLN A 37 8.06 10.53 9.77
N ALA A 38 7.20 9.78 9.09
CA ALA A 38 5.87 9.46 9.59
C ALA A 38 5.93 8.39 10.69
N ASP A 39 4.89 8.29 11.53
CA ASP A 39 4.86 7.24 12.56
C ASP A 39 4.49 5.89 11.95
N VAL A 40 3.54 5.87 11.01
CA VAL A 40 3.10 4.66 10.32
C VAL A 40 2.97 4.93 8.82
N MET A 41 3.31 3.96 7.99
CA MET A 41 2.86 3.87 6.62
C MET A 41 2.07 2.59 6.43
N VAL A 42 0.95 2.68 5.72
CA VAL A 42 0.13 1.53 5.36
C VAL A 42 -0.02 1.44 3.85
N LEU A 43 0.25 0.26 3.29
CA LEU A 43 -0.24 -0.15 1.98
C LEU A 43 -1.58 -0.85 2.17
N PHE A 44 -2.66 -0.28 1.62
CA PHE A 44 -3.93 -0.97 1.58
C PHE A 44 -3.96 -1.99 0.43
N GLY A 45 -4.58 -3.13 0.72
CA GLY A 45 -4.83 -4.18 -0.25
C GLY A 45 -5.66 -3.67 -1.42
N GLY A 46 -5.30 -4.17 -2.59
CA GLY A 46 -5.78 -3.73 -3.89
C GLY A 46 -5.34 -4.72 -4.96
N SER A 47 -5.55 -4.37 -6.22
CA SER A 47 -5.23 -5.19 -7.38
C SER A 47 -3.97 -4.76 -8.11
N ILE A 48 -3.42 -3.58 -7.79
CA ILE A 48 -2.27 -3.03 -8.51
C ILE A 48 -0.98 -3.41 -7.78
N LEU A 49 -0.21 -4.31 -8.41
CA LEU A 49 1.04 -4.83 -7.86
C LEU A 49 2.08 -3.75 -7.54
N CYS A 50 2.10 -2.63 -8.28
CA CYS A 50 3.06 -1.55 -8.07
C CYS A 50 2.92 -0.87 -6.69
N GLY A 51 1.80 -1.05 -5.98
CA GLY A 51 1.68 -0.67 -4.58
C GLY A 51 2.76 -1.30 -3.69
N GLY A 52 3.16 -2.55 -3.99
CA GLY A 52 4.28 -3.22 -3.34
C GLY A 52 5.62 -2.52 -3.57
N ASP A 53 5.83 -1.97 -4.77
CA ASP A 53 7.05 -1.22 -5.12
C ASP A 53 7.10 0.12 -4.38
N VAL A 54 5.94 0.78 -4.23
CA VAL A 54 5.80 2.01 -3.42
C VAL A 54 6.15 1.74 -1.97
N LEU A 55 5.65 0.64 -1.40
CA LEU A 55 5.98 0.23 -0.04
C LEU A 55 7.48 -0.09 0.11
N ALA A 56 8.06 -0.84 -0.83
CA ALA A 56 9.48 -1.16 -0.83
C ALA A 56 10.35 0.11 -0.82
N ARG A 57 10.02 1.08 -1.69
CA ARG A 57 10.73 2.38 -1.75
C ARG A 57 10.61 3.12 -0.42
N ALA A 58 9.42 3.15 0.18
CA ALA A 58 9.23 3.83 1.45
C ALA A 58 10.04 3.21 2.59
N ILE A 59 10.14 1.88 2.65
CA ILE A 59 11.00 1.16 3.62
C ILE A 59 12.47 1.55 3.42
N GLN A 60 12.95 1.49 2.17
CA GLN A 60 14.34 1.82 1.83
C GLN A 60 14.69 3.28 2.16
N GLN A 61 13.75 4.21 1.94
CA GLN A 61 13.91 5.63 2.25
C GLN A 61 13.60 5.96 3.72
N GLN A 62 13.17 4.96 4.50
CA GLN A 62 12.76 5.11 5.88
C GLN A 62 11.71 6.23 6.05
N ALA A 63 10.69 6.27 5.18
CA ALA A 63 9.64 7.28 5.19
C ALA A 63 8.72 7.21 6.43
N ALA A 64 8.63 6.03 7.07
CA ALA A 64 7.89 5.81 8.30
C ALA A 64 8.67 4.98 9.34
N LYS A 65 8.25 5.02 10.61
CA LYS A 65 8.81 4.19 11.69
C LYS A 65 8.27 2.76 11.65
N HIS A 66 7.02 2.59 11.24
CA HIS A 66 6.35 1.30 11.09
C HIS A 66 5.68 1.19 9.72
N TYR A 67 5.75 0.00 9.13
CA TYR A 67 5.19 -0.34 7.83
C TYR A 67 4.16 -1.45 7.98
N VAL A 68 2.96 -1.20 7.49
CA VAL A 68 1.84 -2.13 7.58
C VAL A 68 1.33 -2.44 6.18
N ILE A 69 0.92 -3.69 5.96
CA ILE A 69 0.09 -4.05 4.81
C ILE A 69 -1.28 -4.45 5.34
N ALA A 70 -2.33 -3.81 4.84
CA ALA A 70 -3.69 -4.04 5.31
C ALA A 70 -4.65 -4.43 4.19
N GLY A 71 -5.03 -5.70 4.15
CA GLY A 71 -5.96 -6.25 3.17
C GLY A 71 -6.20 -7.74 3.40
N GLY A 72 -7.43 -8.11 3.71
CA GLY A 72 -7.84 -9.51 3.79
C GLY A 72 -8.23 -10.06 2.42
N ALA A 73 -9.39 -10.71 2.33
CA ALA A 73 -9.91 -11.27 1.08
C ALA A 73 -11.21 -10.58 0.69
N GLY A 74 -11.21 -9.93 -0.48
CA GLY A 74 -12.31 -9.17 -1.05
C GLY A 74 -12.39 -9.30 -2.57
N HIS A 75 -13.07 -8.35 -3.24
CA HIS A 75 -13.35 -8.43 -4.67
C HIS A 75 -12.09 -8.27 -5.56
N THR A 76 -11.05 -7.60 -5.06
CA THR A 76 -9.76 -7.39 -5.76
C THR A 76 -8.80 -8.55 -5.64
N THR A 77 -9.00 -9.44 -4.67
CA THR A 77 -8.00 -10.42 -4.26
C THR A 77 -7.67 -11.42 -5.38
N ALA A 78 -8.67 -11.88 -6.13
CA ALA A 78 -8.45 -12.80 -7.25
C ALA A 78 -7.59 -12.15 -8.35
N THR A 79 -7.85 -10.87 -8.67
CA THR A 79 -7.07 -10.10 -9.64
C THR A 79 -5.62 -9.93 -9.18
N LEU A 80 -5.41 -9.58 -7.91
CA LEU A 80 -4.06 -9.45 -7.34
C LEU A 80 -3.28 -10.77 -7.45
N ARG A 81 -3.88 -11.88 -6.99
CA ARG A 81 -3.24 -13.21 -7.02
C ARG A 81 -2.83 -13.58 -8.45
N ALA A 82 -3.73 -13.41 -9.42
CA ALA A 82 -3.43 -13.68 -10.83
C ALA A 82 -2.29 -12.81 -11.35
N LYS A 83 -2.28 -11.51 -11.00
CA LYS A 83 -1.23 -10.58 -11.44
C LYS A 83 0.13 -10.93 -10.82
N VAL A 84 0.17 -11.28 -9.54
CA VAL A 84 1.41 -11.69 -8.86
C VAL A 84 1.93 -13.00 -9.44
N HIS A 85 1.07 -14.00 -9.61
CA HIS A 85 1.48 -15.28 -10.18
C HIS A 85 1.98 -15.14 -11.63
N GLN A 86 1.45 -14.19 -12.40
CA GLN A 86 1.96 -13.89 -13.74
C GLN A 86 3.36 -13.26 -13.73
N GLU A 87 3.63 -12.32 -12.82
CA GLU A 87 4.90 -11.57 -12.77
C GLU A 87 5.99 -12.30 -11.96
N CYS A 88 5.59 -13.08 -10.96
CA CYS A 88 6.44 -13.83 -10.04
C CYS A 88 5.83 -15.23 -9.79
N PRO A 89 5.95 -16.17 -10.74
CA PRO A 89 5.31 -17.49 -10.66
C PRO A 89 5.72 -18.34 -9.45
N GLU A 90 6.88 -18.05 -8.86
CA GLU A 90 7.41 -18.69 -7.66
C GLU A 90 6.66 -18.30 -6.38
N ILE A 91 5.86 -17.23 -6.42
CA ILE A 91 5.07 -16.80 -5.26
C ILE A 91 3.77 -17.60 -5.23
N GLU A 92 3.60 -18.35 -4.14
CA GLU A 92 2.31 -18.99 -3.83
C GLU A 92 1.29 -17.91 -3.48
N THR A 93 0.14 -17.92 -4.15
CA THR A 93 -0.91 -16.91 -3.99
C THR A 93 -2.27 -17.51 -3.67
N GLU A 94 -2.45 -18.82 -3.87
CA GLU A 94 -3.74 -19.47 -3.71
C GLU A 94 -4.22 -19.40 -2.25
N GLY A 95 -5.49 -19.03 -2.06
CA GLY A 95 -6.08 -18.91 -0.73
C GLY A 95 -5.58 -17.74 0.13
N LEU A 96 -4.52 -17.03 -0.27
CA LEU A 96 -3.90 -15.99 0.57
C LEU A 96 -4.63 -14.64 0.51
N PRO A 97 -4.83 -13.95 1.65
CA PRO A 97 -5.34 -12.57 1.65
C PRO A 97 -4.34 -11.62 0.99
N GLU A 98 -4.82 -10.44 0.58
CA GLU A 98 -4.04 -9.45 -0.16
C GLU A 98 -2.76 -9.03 0.58
N ALA A 99 -2.82 -8.84 1.90
CA ALA A 99 -1.66 -8.48 2.70
C ALA A 99 -0.56 -9.54 2.67
N MET A 100 -0.92 -10.83 2.68
CA MET A 100 0.05 -11.93 2.59
C MET A 100 0.64 -12.04 1.18
N VAL A 101 -0.16 -11.82 0.15
CA VAL A 101 0.31 -11.81 -1.24
C VAL A 101 1.31 -10.67 -1.46
N PHE A 102 0.99 -9.45 -1.00
CA PHE A 102 1.92 -8.31 -1.06
C PHE A 102 3.16 -8.52 -0.20
N ALA A 103 3.05 -9.14 0.98
CA ALA A 103 4.21 -9.45 1.81
C ALA A 103 5.15 -10.45 1.13
N ALA A 104 4.59 -11.48 0.49
CA ALA A 104 5.37 -12.45 -0.28
C ALA A 104 6.07 -11.78 -1.47
N TYR A 105 5.36 -10.90 -2.19
CA TYR A 105 5.94 -10.09 -3.26
C TYR A 105 7.09 -9.19 -2.79
N LEU A 106 6.87 -8.46 -1.70
CA LEU A 106 7.86 -7.57 -1.09
C LEU A 106 9.14 -8.34 -0.71
N LYS A 107 8.98 -9.52 -0.12
CA LYS A 107 10.08 -10.40 0.27
C LYS A 107 10.82 -10.97 -0.94
N ALA A 108 10.08 -11.52 -1.91
CA ALA A 108 10.68 -12.15 -3.09
C ALA A 108 11.45 -11.15 -3.97
N ARG A 109 10.87 -9.96 -4.20
CA ARG A 109 11.44 -8.97 -5.13
C ARG A 109 12.48 -8.05 -4.50
N TYR A 110 12.30 -7.70 -3.23
CA TYR A 110 13.13 -6.68 -2.57
C TYR A 110 13.91 -7.20 -1.36
N GLY A 111 13.62 -8.41 -0.88
CA GLY A 111 14.21 -8.91 0.37
C GLY A 111 13.77 -8.10 1.60
N LEU A 112 12.62 -7.42 1.50
CA LEU A 112 12.07 -6.56 2.55
C LEU A 112 10.84 -7.20 3.20
N GLU A 113 10.54 -6.79 4.42
CA GLU A 113 9.36 -7.24 5.16
C GLU A 113 8.65 -6.01 5.77
N ALA A 114 7.32 -6.06 5.81
CA ALA A 114 6.53 -5.11 6.58
C ALA A 114 6.52 -5.55 8.06
N ASP A 115 6.37 -4.59 8.97
CA ASP A 115 6.34 -4.88 10.41
C ASP A 115 5.09 -5.65 10.82
N TYR A 116 3.94 -5.33 10.21
CA TYR A 116 2.66 -5.94 10.55
C TYR A 116 1.77 -6.17 9.32
N LEU A 117 0.94 -7.21 9.39
CA LEU A 117 -0.03 -7.57 8.36
C LEU A 117 -1.44 -7.63 8.95
N GLU A 118 -2.37 -6.90 8.35
CA GLU A 118 -3.80 -6.99 8.65
C GLU A 118 -4.48 -7.80 7.54
N CYS A 119 -5.05 -8.96 7.90
CA CYS A 119 -5.55 -9.97 6.96
C CYS A 119 -7.06 -10.25 7.07
N CYS A 120 -7.77 -9.53 7.94
CA CYS A 120 -9.17 -9.79 8.29
C CYS A 120 -10.15 -8.86 7.57
N SER A 121 -9.68 -7.74 7.02
CA SER A 121 -10.51 -6.83 6.25
C SER A 121 -11.10 -7.49 4.99
N THR A 122 -12.27 -7.01 4.58
CA THR A 122 -13.02 -7.60 3.45
C THR A 122 -13.48 -6.55 2.45
N ASN A 123 -13.30 -5.26 2.77
CA ASN A 123 -13.62 -4.14 1.90
C ASN A 123 -12.88 -2.87 2.37
N CYS A 124 -12.82 -1.86 1.49
CA CYS A 124 -12.15 -0.60 1.80
C CYS A 124 -12.67 0.10 3.08
N GLY A 125 -13.96 -0.06 3.41
CA GLY A 125 -14.56 0.56 4.59
C GLY A 125 -14.05 -0.01 5.91
N ASN A 126 -13.73 -1.30 5.96
CA ASN A 126 -13.20 -1.93 7.19
C ASN A 126 -11.67 -1.97 7.25
N ASN A 127 -10.95 -1.77 6.14
CA ASN A 127 -9.48 -1.67 6.13
C ASN A 127 -8.95 -0.70 7.19
N ILE A 128 -9.51 0.52 7.25
CA ILE A 128 -9.05 1.54 8.20
C ILE A 128 -9.39 1.16 9.66
N THR A 129 -10.55 0.55 9.89
CA THR A 129 -10.98 0.13 11.23
C THR A 129 -10.10 -1.02 11.73
N CYS A 130 -9.79 -2.00 10.87
CA CYS A 130 -8.91 -3.10 11.20
C CYS A 130 -7.47 -2.62 11.40
N LEU A 131 -6.96 -1.69 10.58
CA LEU A 131 -5.65 -1.07 10.78
C LEU A 131 -5.56 -0.39 12.15
N LEU A 132 -6.53 0.46 12.51
CA LEU A 132 -6.52 1.16 13.80
C LEU A 132 -6.59 0.18 14.98
N LYS A 133 -7.33 -0.92 14.82
CA LYS A 133 -7.36 -2.01 15.82
C LYS A 133 -6.00 -2.69 15.95
N LEU A 134 -5.35 -3.04 14.83
CA LEU A 134 -4.02 -3.65 14.79
C LEU A 134 -2.98 -2.75 15.48
N LEU A 135 -2.94 -1.46 15.13
CA LEU A 135 -2.02 -0.50 15.75
C LEU A 135 -2.23 -0.41 17.26
N LYS A 136 -3.50 -0.45 17.72
CA LYS A 136 -3.83 -0.45 19.16
C LYS A 136 -3.37 -1.73 19.86
N GLU A 137 -3.57 -2.89 19.25
CA GLU A 137 -3.14 -4.20 19.80
C GLU A 137 -1.61 -4.26 19.97
N HIS A 138 -0.87 -3.69 19.01
CA HIS A 138 0.59 -3.58 19.06
C HIS A 138 1.10 -2.35 19.82
N GLN A 139 0.21 -1.57 20.46
CA GLN A 139 0.55 -0.38 21.27
C GLN A 139 1.33 0.69 20.49
N ILE A 140 1.07 0.80 19.19
CA ILE A 140 1.72 1.77 18.31
C ILE A 140 1.01 3.11 18.44
N SER A 141 1.70 4.07 19.03
CA SER A 141 1.24 5.46 19.08
C SER A 141 1.61 6.18 17.79
N PHE A 142 0.69 6.96 17.24
CA PHE A 142 0.90 7.71 16.00
C PHE A 142 0.30 9.11 16.08
N ARG A 143 0.94 10.07 15.41
CA ARG A 143 0.42 11.40 15.10
C ARG A 143 0.30 11.61 13.59
N SER A 144 0.99 10.78 12.80
CA SER A 144 1.03 10.84 11.35
C SER A 144 0.96 9.44 10.74
N ILE A 145 0.14 9.27 9.71
CA ILE A 145 0.04 8.03 8.93
C ILE A 145 0.09 8.37 7.44
N ILE A 146 0.96 7.69 6.70
CA ILE A 146 0.98 7.70 5.23
C ILE A 146 0.06 6.59 4.73
N LEU A 147 -0.89 6.92 3.86
CA LEU A 147 -1.82 5.97 3.24
C LEU A 147 -1.42 5.76 1.77
N ALA A 148 -1.17 4.52 1.37
CA ALA A 148 -1.00 4.12 -0.02
C ALA A 148 -2.14 3.20 -0.44
N GLN A 149 -2.82 3.54 -1.55
CA GLN A 149 -3.96 2.80 -2.08
C GLN A 149 -3.98 2.89 -3.61
N ASP A 150 -4.64 1.93 -4.26
CA ASP A 150 -4.92 1.95 -5.70
C ASP A 150 -5.63 3.26 -6.12
N ALA A 151 -5.23 3.80 -7.28
CA ALA A 151 -5.74 5.03 -7.89
C ALA A 151 -6.60 4.76 -9.13
#